data_AF-A0A098BMV0-F1
#
_entry.id   AF-A0A098BMV0-F1
#
_cell.length_a   1.000
_cell.length_b   1.000
_cell.length_c   1.000
_cell.angle_alpha   90.00
_cell.angle_beta   90.00
_cell.angle_gamma   90.00
#
_symmetry.space_group_name_H-M   'P 1'
#
loop_
_entity.id
_entity.type
_entity.pdbx_description
1 polymer ?
#
loop_
_entity_poly.entity_id
_entity_poly.type
_entity_poly.pdbx_seq_one_letter_code
_entity_poly.pdbx_strand_id
1 'polypeptide(L)'
;MTTTETITLAQFVRQHLDNTTEVDPRKIAAAVATETPDSLLHEFYHQALVEYVRIKVGQSRLSAIRATRDTDDNAPTSIQQETVSGVRRPARSAKRLVAASAWARALQASIYVAGERKKFGSCTTDDLSHVVAGYQARIEQNAHWADYYSAVQSLMLKHNVETVADLPAAVAATLREPK
;
A
#
# COMPACT_ATOMS: atom_id res chain seq x y z
N MET A 1 -1.03 11.50 -35.90
CA MET A 1 -0.30 11.19 -34.64
C MET A 1 -0.96 9.96 -34.06
N THR A 2 -0.31 8.80 -34.16
CA THR A 2 -0.82 7.54 -33.60
C THR A 2 -0.65 7.58 -32.09
N THR A 3 -1.75 7.52 -31.35
CA THR A 3 -1.76 7.38 -29.90
C THR A 3 -1.13 6.03 -29.59
N THR A 4 0.11 6.02 -29.10
CA THR A 4 0.77 4.80 -28.66
C THR A 4 0.07 4.34 -27.39
N GLU A 5 -0.89 3.43 -27.51
CA GLU A 5 -1.50 2.79 -26.35
C GLU A 5 -0.40 2.19 -25.48
N THR A 6 -0.34 2.63 -24.23
CA THR A 6 0.69 2.20 -23.29
C THR A 6 0.35 0.80 -22.81
N ILE A 7 0.93 -0.22 -23.43
CA ILE A 7 0.76 -1.62 -23.04
C ILE A 7 1.48 -1.87 -21.71
N THR A 8 0.80 -2.54 -20.76
CA THR A 8 1.41 -2.93 -19.47
C THR A 8 2.13 -4.26 -19.57
N LEU A 9 3.09 -4.53 -18.67
CA LEU A 9 3.80 -5.83 -18.61
C LEU A 9 2.80 -6.99 -18.46
N ALA A 10 1.76 -6.83 -17.64
CA ALA A 10 0.76 -7.87 -17.43
C ALA A 10 -0.05 -8.20 -18.69
N GLN A 11 -0.42 -7.18 -19.47
CA GLN A 11 -1.10 -7.37 -20.75
C GLN A 11 -0.18 -8.04 -21.77
N PHE A 12 1.08 -7.63 -21.84
CA PHE A 12 2.07 -8.23 -22.73
C PHE A 12 2.32 -9.71 -22.40
N VAL A 13 2.51 -10.03 -21.11
CA VAL A 13 2.67 -11.42 -20.66
C VAL A 13 1.41 -12.25 -20.97
N ARG A 14 0.20 -11.70 -20.76
CA ARG A 14 -1.04 -12.39 -21.11
C ARG A 14 -1.14 -12.67 -22.60
N GLN A 15 -0.85 -11.67 -23.43
CA GLN A 15 -0.84 -11.84 -24.89
C GLN A 15 0.15 -12.92 -25.31
N HIS A 16 1.32 -13.01 -24.68
CA HIS A 16 2.27 -14.09 -24.96
C HIS A 16 1.71 -15.46 -24.53
N LEU A 17 1.10 -15.55 -23.34
CA LEU A 17 0.46 -16.78 -22.83
C LEU A 17 -0.68 -17.27 -23.72
N ASP A 18 -1.47 -16.37 -24.30
CA ASP A 18 -2.56 -16.72 -25.21
C ASP A 18 -2.04 -17.29 -26.55
N ASN A 19 -0.78 -17.01 -26.90
CA ASN A 19 -0.15 -17.42 -28.16
C ASN A 19 0.82 -18.61 -28.01
N THR A 20 1.07 -19.10 -26.80
CA THR A 20 2.02 -20.18 -26.53
C THR A 20 1.38 -21.33 -25.75
N THR A 21 1.85 -22.55 -25.99
CA THR A 21 1.49 -23.73 -25.19
C THR A 21 2.53 -24.03 -24.10
N GLU A 22 3.55 -23.19 -23.95
CA GLU A 22 4.57 -23.37 -22.93
C GLU A 22 4.00 -23.15 -21.53
N VAL A 23 4.37 -24.01 -20.58
CA VAL A 23 3.86 -24.02 -19.20
C VAL A 23 4.97 -23.66 -18.21
N ASP A 24 6.24 -23.82 -18.60
CA ASP A 24 7.37 -23.46 -17.74
C ASP A 24 7.51 -21.93 -17.61
N PRO A 25 7.33 -21.36 -16.40
CA PRO A 25 7.43 -19.92 -16.18
C PRO A 25 8.79 -19.33 -16.57
N ARG A 26 9.87 -20.13 -16.49
CA ARG A 26 11.22 -19.64 -16.85
C ARG A 26 11.35 -19.44 -18.34
N LYS A 27 10.80 -20.35 -19.13
CA LYS A 27 10.81 -20.26 -20.58
C LYS A 27 9.88 -19.15 -21.07
N ILE A 28 8.71 -19.01 -20.45
CA ILE A 28 7.80 -17.88 -20.71
C ILE A 28 8.51 -16.55 -20.41
N ALA A 29 9.16 -16.41 -19.25
CA ALA A 29 9.88 -15.19 -18.90
C ALA A 29 11.03 -14.88 -19.88
N ALA A 30 11.76 -15.89 -20.34
CA ALA A 30 12.83 -15.73 -21.32
C ALA A 30 12.29 -15.31 -22.70
N ALA A 31 11.18 -15.90 -23.14
CA ALA A 31 10.53 -15.53 -24.39
C ALA A 31 9.98 -14.10 -24.33
N VAL A 32 9.26 -13.75 -23.26
CA VAL A 32 8.78 -12.38 -23.01
C VAL A 32 9.94 -11.37 -23.01
N ALA A 33 11.06 -11.69 -22.35
CA ALA A 33 12.23 -10.82 -22.35
C ALA A 33 12.86 -10.64 -23.74
N THR A 34 12.83 -11.68 -24.58
CA THR A 34 13.35 -11.66 -25.96
C THR A 34 12.44 -10.86 -26.90
N GLU A 35 11.13 -10.91 -26.67
CA GLU A 35 10.12 -10.22 -27.48
C GLU A 35 9.86 -8.77 -27.02
N THR A 36 10.34 -8.39 -25.84
CA THR A 36 10.11 -7.04 -25.29
C THR A 36 10.90 -6.00 -26.11
N PRO A 37 10.23 -4.97 -26.67
CA PRO A 37 10.92 -3.86 -27.33
C PRO A 37 11.82 -3.08 -26.37
N ASP A 38 12.99 -2.64 -26.86
CA ASP A 38 13.95 -1.83 -26.07
C ASP A 38 13.32 -0.59 -25.43
N SER A 39 12.36 0.04 -26.12
CA SER A 39 11.62 1.20 -25.63
C SER A 39 10.77 0.93 -24.40
N LEU A 40 10.36 -0.33 -24.17
CA LEU A 40 9.52 -0.76 -23.06
C LEU A 40 10.32 -1.44 -21.94
N LEU A 41 11.59 -1.80 -22.17
CA LEU A 41 12.41 -2.52 -21.20
C LEU A 41 12.46 -1.84 -19.83
N HIS A 42 12.70 -0.52 -19.80
CA HIS A 42 12.81 0.22 -18.55
C HIS A 42 11.48 0.22 -17.78
N GLU A 43 10.36 0.43 -18.46
CA GLU A 43 9.04 0.46 -17.84
C GLU A 43 8.63 -0.94 -17.33
N PHE A 44 8.83 -1.97 -18.13
CA PHE A 44 8.53 -3.36 -17.76
C PHE A 44 9.40 -3.81 -16.60
N TYR A 45 10.69 -3.47 -16.61
CA TYR A 45 11.59 -3.73 -15.50
C TYR A 45 11.11 -3.05 -14.21
N HIS A 46 10.71 -1.78 -14.28
CA HIS A 46 10.17 -1.06 -13.13
C HIS A 46 8.90 -1.74 -12.58
N GLN A 47 7.95 -2.12 -13.44
CA GLN A 47 6.73 -2.83 -13.04
C GLN A 47 7.05 -4.18 -12.36
N ALA A 48 7.95 -4.98 -12.94
CA ALA A 48 8.36 -6.26 -12.37
C ALA A 48 9.08 -6.10 -11.02
N LEU A 49 9.94 -5.07 -10.91
CA LEU A 49 10.73 -4.82 -9.71
C LEU A 49 9.86 -4.46 -8.50
N VAL A 50 8.77 -3.72 -8.70
CA VAL A 50 7.83 -3.37 -7.62
C VAL A 50 7.28 -4.62 -6.92
N GLU A 51 6.81 -5.60 -7.69
CA GLU A 51 6.26 -6.84 -7.12
C GLU A 51 7.35 -7.69 -6.47
N TYR A 52 8.54 -7.77 -7.08
CA TYR A 52 9.68 -8.46 -6.48
C TYR A 52 10.08 -7.83 -5.13
N VAL A 53 10.17 -6.51 -5.05
CA VAL A 53 10.51 -5.78 -3.83
C VAL A 53 9.44 -6.00 -2.76
N ARG A 54 8.15 -5.99 -3.10
CA ARG A 54 7.06 -6.31 -2.17
C ARG A 54 7.23 -7.70 -1.57
N ILE A 55 7.52 -8.71 -2.39
CA ILE A 55 7.76 -10.09 -1.92
C ILE A 55 8.96 -10.11 -0.97
N LYS A 56 10.08 -9.45 -1.31
CA LYS A 56 11.28 -9.40 -0.46
C LYS A 56 11.06 -8.67 0.86
N VAL A 57 10.33 -7.56 0.87
CA VAL A 57 9.92 -6.88 2.10
C VAL A 57 9.05 -7.79 2.97
N GLY A 58 8.12 -8.53 2.36
CA GLY A 58 7.30 -9.53 3.06
C GLY A 58 8.14 -10.65 3.68
N GLN A 59 9.07 -11.23 2.91
CA GLN A 59 9.99 -12.27 3.37
C GLN A 59 10.88 -11.78 4.53
N SER A 60 11.42 -10.56 4.43
CA SER A 60 12.24 -9.94 5.47
C SER A 60 11.45 -9.70 6.77
N ARG A 61 10.19 -9.26 6.66
CA ARG A 61 9.31 -9.13 7.84
C ARG A 61 9.03 -10.49 8.48
N LEU A 62 8.76 -11.51 7.67
CA LEU A 62 8.49 -12.85 8.17
C LEU A 62 9.73 -13.47 8.83
N SER A 63 10.92 -13.28 8.26
CA SER A 63 12.17 -13.75 8.85
C SER A 63 12.47 -13.04 10.16
N ALA A 64 12.24 -11.72 10.26
CA ALA A 64 12.38 -10.98 11.51
C ALA A 64 11.44 -11.51 12.60
N ILE A 65 10.17 -11.81 12.26
CA ILE A 65 9.21 -12.40 13.21
C ILE A 65 9.65 -13.81 13.66
N ARG A 66 10.15 -14.64 12.74
CA ARG A 66 10.66 -15.98 13.07
C ARG A 66 11.90 -15.91 13.95
N ALA A 67 12.85 -15.03 13.62
CA ALA A 67 14.06 -14.82 14.42
C ALA A 67 13.73 -14.46 15.87
N THR A 68 12.73 -13.59 16.10
CA THR A 68 12.26 -13.25 17.46
C THR A 68 11.58 -14.41 18.18
N ARG A 69 11.01 -15.37 17.45
CA ARG A 69 10.37 -16.56 18.03
C ARG A 69 11.41 -17.61 18.43
N ASP A 70 12.40 -17.82 17.57
CA ASP A 70 13.49 -18.77 17.83
C ASP A 70 14.41 -18.29 18.97
N THR A 71 14.48 -16.99 19.24
CA THR A 71 15.19 -16.47 20.43
C THR A 71 14.45 -16.73 21.74
N ASP A 72 13.11 -16.80 21.72
CA ASP A 72 12.31 -17.14 22.90
C ASP A 72 12.30 -18.66 23.17
N ASP A 73 12.36 -19.49 22.12
CA ASP A 73 12.35 -20.96 22.25
C ASP A 73 13.74 -21.58 22.51
N ASN A 74 14.85 -20.86 22.25
CA ASN A 74 16.23 -21.29 22.58
C ASN A 74 16.84 -20.56 23.79
N ALA A 75 16.04 -19.92 24.65
CA ALA A 75 16.53 -19.59 25.98
C ALA A 75 16.99 -20.90 26.64
N PRO A 76 18.27 -21.02 27.06
CA PRO A 76 18.77 -22.27 27.60
C PRO A 76 17.88 -22.68 28.75
N THR A 77 17.24 -23.85 28.59
CA THR A 77 16.65 -24.60 29.70
C THR A 77 17.79 -25.17 30.54
N SER A 78 18.66 -24.31 31.05
CA SER A 78 19.43 -24.56 32.25
C SER A 78 18.58 -24.08 33.42
N ILE A 79 17.51 -24.84 33.68
CA ILE A 79 16.88 -24.86 34.98
C ILE A 79 17.83 -25.66 35.88
N GLN A 80 18.94 -25.04 36.30
CA GLN A 80 19.41 -25.29 37.66
C GLN A 80 18.52 -24.43 38.54
N GLN A 81 17.46 -25.07 39.02
CA GLN A 81 16.58 -24.59 40.07
C GLN A 81 17.41 -24.50 41.37
N GLU A 82 18.14 -23.41 41.55
CA GLU A 82 18.34 -22.91 42.92
C GLU A 82 17.03 -22.23 43.34
N THR A 83 16.25 -23.02 44.05
CA THR A 83 15.04 -22.61 44.74
C THR A 83 15.43 -21.79 45.96
N VAL A 84 15.83 -20.53 45.75
CA VAL A 84 15.88 -19.54 46.82
C VAL A 84 14.69 -18.61 46.63
N SER A 85 13.62 -18.91 47.37
CA SER A 85 12.48 -18.03 47.66
C SER A 85 11.85 -17.26 46.49
N GLY A 86 10.77 -17.84 45.95
CA GLY A 86 9.50 -17.13 45.81
C GLY A 86 9.32 -16.20 44.60
N VAL A 87 8.30 -16.53 43.81
CA VAL A 87 7.69 -15.73 42.71
C VAL A 87 8.34 -15.91 41.33
N ARG A 88 8.00 -17.03 40.66
CA ARG A 88 8.09 -17.14 39.20
C ARG A 88 7.17 -16.08 38.57
N ARG A 89 7.75 -15.02 38.00
CA ARG A 89 6.98 -14.10 37.14
C ARG A 89 6.64 -14.83 35.84
N PRO A 90 5.35 -14.88 35.43
CA PRO A 90 4.99 -15.51 34.16
C PRO A 90 5.68 -14.78 33.00
N ALA A 91 6.26 -15.54 32.06
CA ALA A 91 6.84 -15.01 30.84
C ALA A 91 5.78 -14.18 30.09
N ARG A 92 6.13 -12.95 29.70
CA ARG A 92 5.20 -12.07 28.97
C ARG A 92 4.92 -12.68 27.59
N SER A 93 3.65 -12.87 27.24
CA SER A 93 3.24 -13.43 25.93
C SER A 93 3.91 -12.72 24.74
N ALA A 94 4.46 -13.47 23.78
CA ALA A 94 5.07 -12.92 22.55
C ALA A 94 4.16 -11.93 21.79
N LYS A 95 2.84 -12.10 21.86
CA LYS A 95 1.86 -11.14 21.31
C LYS A 95 1.96 -9.76 21.97
N ARG A 96 2.20 -9.71 23.29
CA ARG A 96 2.44 -8.44 24.02
C ARG A 96 3.76 -7.79 23.60
N LEU A 97 4.79 -8.56 23.29
CA LEU A 97 6.07 -8.03 22.82
C LEU A 97 5.96 -7.43 21.41
N VAL A 98 5.24 -8.08 20.49
CA VAL A 98 4.95 -7.54 19.14
C VAL A 98 4.06 -6.30 19.20
N ALA A 99 3.01 -6.31 20.04
CA ALA A 99 2.18 -5.12 20.23
C ALA A 99 3.00 -3.96 20.84
N ALA A 100 3.87 -4.25 21.81
CA ALA A 100 4.78 -3.26 22.39
C ALA A 100 5.76 -2.71 21.34
N SER A 101 6.27 -3.54 20.41
CA SER A 101 7.18 -3.10 19.36
C SER A 101 6.47 -2.31 18.24
N ALA A 102 5.23 -2.64 17.91
CA ALA A 102 4.41 -1.85 16.99
C ALA A 102 4.07 -0.47 17.60
N TRP A 103 3.68 -0.43 18.87
CA TRP A 103 3.41 0.80 19.59
C TRP A 103 4.66 1.68 19.75
N ALA A 104 5.80 1.08 20.14
CA ALA A 104 7.06 1.81 20.23
C ALA A 104 7.47 2.45 18.89
N ARG A 105 7.26 1.74 17.77
CA ARG A 105 7.49 2.32 16.43
C ARG A 105 6.50 3.44 16.11
N ALA A 106 5.22 3.29 16.47
CA ALA A 106 4.22 4.33 16.28
C ALA A 106 4.60 5.61 17.02
N LEU A 107 5.06 5.51 18.28
CA LEU A 107 5.53 6.66 19.07
C LEU A 107 6.70 7.41 18.41
N GLN A 108 7.54 6.73 17.63
CA GLN A 108 8.67 7.32 16.91
C GLN A 108 8.33 7.84 15.51
N ALA A 109 7.12 7.59 15.01
CA ALA A 109 6.67 8.13 13.73
C ALA A 109 6.54 9.65 13.80
N SER A 110 6.84 10.35 12.70
CA SER A 110 6.63 11.79 12.60
C SER A 110 5.27 12.09 12.00
N ILE A 111 4.48 12.94 12.66
CA ILE A 111 3.18 13.42 12.21
C ILE A 111 3.22 14.94 12.03
N TYR A 112 2.39 15.46 11.11
CA TYR A 112 2.28 16.90 10.85
C TYR A 112 1.12 17.46 11.66
N VAL A 113 1.40 18.43 12.53
CA VAL A 113 0.43 19.05 13.45
C VAL A 113 0.55 20.56 13.33
N ALA A 114 -0.54 21.24 12.95
CA ALA A 114 -0.64 22.70 12.94
C ALA A 114 0.56 23.44 12.31
N GLY A 115 1.14 22.91 11.23
CA GLY A 115 2.27 23.54 10.53
C GLY A 115 3.64 22.91 10.81
N GLU A 116 3.76 22.09 11.85
CA GLU A 116 5.03 21.53 12.32
C GLU A 116 5.06 20.00 12.26
N ARG A 117 6.25 19.41 12.05
CA ARG A 117 6.45 17.96 12.19
C ARG A 117 6.84 17.62 13.62
N LYS A 118 5.99 16.86 14.31
CA LYS A 118 6.25 16.34 15.67
C LYS A 118 6.38 14.82 15.66
N LYS A 119 6.97 14.23 16.70
CA LYS A 119 6.92 12.78 16.92
C LYS A 119 5.57 12.43 17.53
N PHE A 120 4.98 11.30 17.14
CA PHE A 120 3.67 10.89 17.66
C PHE A 120 3.67 10.76 19.18
N GLY A 121 4.75 10.21 19.76
CA GLY A 121 4.89 10.08 21.21
C GLY A 121 5.09 11.39 21.97
N SER A 122 5.34 12.51 21.28
CA SER A 122 5.44 13.84 21.88
C SER A 122 4.18 14.70 21.66
N CYS A 123 3.11 14.14 21.09
CA CYS A 123 1.89 14.89 20.80
C CYS A 123 0.99 14.98 22.03
N THR A 124 0.44 16.18 22.25
CA THR A 124 -0.58 16.42 23.28
C THR A 124 -1.97 16.04 22.78
N THR A 125 -2.97 16.09 23.67
CA THR A 125 -4.38 15.93 23.27
C THR A 125 -4.80 16.98 22.25
N ASP A 126 -4.36 18.23 22.42
CA ASP A 126 -4.67 19.32 21.49
C ASP A 126 -4.03 19.10 20.13
N ASP A 127 -2.78 18.62 20.10
CA ASP A 127 -2.10 18.23 18.85
C ASP A 127 -2.91 17.17 18.09
N LEU A 128 -3.40 16.14 18.79
CA LEU A 128 -4.20 15.09 18.18
C LEU A 128 -5.57 15.60 17.70
N SER A 129 -6.20 16.52 18.44
CA SER A 129 -7.44 17.18 18.02
C SER A 129 -7.26 17.94 16.69
N HIS A 130 -6.14 18.65 16.51
CA HIS A 130 -5.81 19.29 15.23
C HIS A 130 -5.65 18.30 14.08
N VAL A 131 -4.98 17.17 14.34
CA VAL A 131 -4.83 16.11 13.33
C VAL A 131 -6.18 15.52 12.94
N VAL A 132 -7.04 15.23 13.91
CA VAL A 132 -8.40 14.70 13.67
C VAL A 132 -9.23 15.69 12.85
N ALA A 133 -9.25 16.97 13.24
CA ALA A 133 -9.96 18.01 12.49
C ALA A 133 -9.45 18.11 11.03
N GLY A 134 -8.14 18.01 10.81
CA GLY A 134 -7.56 17.99 9.47
C GLY A 134 -7.99 16.78 8.64
N TYR A 135 -8.11 15.59 9.25
CA TYR A 135 -8.64 14.41 8.56
C TYR A 135 -10.13 14.56 8.26
N GLN A 136 -10.93 15.10 9.19
CA GLN A 136 -12.35 15.34 8.98
C GLN A 136 -12.59 16.30 7.82
N ALA A 137 -11.89 17.43 7.78
CA ALA A 137 -11.97 18.38 6.67
C ALA A 137 -11.62 17.73 5.32
N ARG A 138 -10.62 16.84 5.27
CA ARG A 138 -10.29 16.08 4.05
C ARG A 138 -11.36 15.06 3.67
N ILE A 139 -11.98 14.40 4.64
CA ILE A 139 -13.08 13.47 4.40
C ILE A 139 -14.26 14.23 3.79
N GLU A 140 -14.61 15.39 4.35
CA GLU A 140 -15.67 16.27 3.85
C GLU A 140 -15.36 16.75 2.43
N GLN A 141 -14.13 17.22 2.19
CA GLN A 141 -13.69 17.63 0.84
C GLN A 141 -13.79 16.46 -0.16
N ASN A 142 -13.31 15.27 0.21
CA ASN A 142 -13.40 14.09 -0.65
C ASN A 142 -14.85 13.67 -0.91
N ALA A 143 -15.74 13.81 0.08
CA ALA A 143 -17.16 13.54 -0.09
C ALA A 143 -17.78 14.50 -1.12
N HIS A 144 -17.47 15.81 -1.04
CA HIS A 144 -17.92 16.78 -2.05
C HIS A 144 -17.42 16.45 -3.46
N TRP A 145 -16.17 16.01 -3.61
CA TRP A 145 -15.64 15.55 -4.89
C TRP A 145 -16.35 14.27 -5.38
N ALA A 146 -16.64 13.33 -4.50
CA ALA A 146 -17.37 12.12 -4.85
C ALA A 146 -18.78 12.44 -5.37
N ASP A 147 -19.50 13.34 -4.70
CA ASP A 147 -20.81 13.83 -5.14
C ASP A 147 -20.73 14.51 -6.51
N TYR A 148 -19.71 15.35 -6.72
CA TYR A 148 -19.45 16.00 -8.01
C TYR A 148 -19.25 14.96 -9.13
N TYR A 149 -18.38 13.97 -8.93
CA TYR A 149 -18.14 12.94 -9.95
C TYR A 149 -19.36 12.04 -10.18
N SER A 150 -20.16 11.77 -9.14
CA SER A 150 -21.43 11.06 -9.29
C SER A 150 -22.43 11.84 -10.15
N ALA A 151 -22.49 13.17 -9.98
CA ALA A 151 -23.30 14.04 -10.83
C ALA A 151 -22.82 14.06 -12.29
N VAL A 152 -21.49 14.14 -12.51
CA VAL A 152 -20.89 14.05 -13.85
C VAL A 152 -21.26 12.73 -14.53
N GLN A 153 -21.07 11.60 -13.83
CA GLN A 153 -21.40 10.28 -14.35
C GLN A 153 -22.89 10.16 -14.73
N SER A 154 -23.77 10.67 -13.87
CA SER A 154 -25.22 10.66 -14.12
C SER A 154 -25.58 11.44 -15.40
N LEU A 155 -24.91 12.57 -15.65
CA LEU A 155 -25.08 13.33 -16.89
C LEU A 155 -24.54 12.59 -18.11
N MET A 156 -23.37 11.96 -18.01
CA MET A 156 -22.81 11.16 -19.11
C MET A 156 -23.77 10.03 -19.53
N LEU A 157 -24.32 9.31 -18.56
CA LEU A 157 -25.30 8.24 -18.79
C LEU A 157 -26.57 8.79 -19.45
N LYS A 158 -27.07 9.93 -18.97
CA LYS A 158 -28.27 10.57 -19.52
C LYS A 158 -28.09 11.00 -20.98
N HIS A 159 -26.89 11.43 -21.36
CA HIS A 159 -26.57 11.85 -22.72
C HIS A 159 -25.96 10.75 -23.59
N ASN A 160 -25.79 9.54 -23.05
CA ASN A 160 -25.19 8.39 -23.71
C ASN A 160 -23.82 8.71 -24.35
N VAL A 161 -22.97 9.41 -23.59
CA VAL A 161 -21.61 9.75 -24.01
C VAL A 161 -20.58 8.91 -23.26
N GLU A 162 -19.51 8.54 -23.94
CA GLU A 162 -18.46 7.67 -23.38
C GLU A 162 -17.42 8.47 -22.58
N THR A 163 -17.11 9.69 -23.01
CA THR A 163 -16.14 10.56 -22.31
C THR A 163 -16.78 11.84 -21.81
N VAL A 164 -16.22 12.41 -20.73
CA VAL A 164 -16.68 13.70 -20.18
C VAL A 164 -16.54 14.83 -21.20
N ALA A 165 -15.55 14.75 -22.10
CA ALA A 165 -15.30 15.74 -23.13
C ALA A 165 -16.43 15.80 -24.19
N ASP A 166 -17.19 14.72 -24.35
CA ASP A 166 -18.31 14.63 -25.30
C ASP A 166 -19.61 15.22 -24.73
N LEU A 167 -19.64 15.61 -23.44
CA LEU A 167 -20.82 16.26 -22.86
C LEU A 167 -21.10 17.60 -23.56
N PRO A 168 -22.36 17.88 -23.94
CA PRO A 168 -22.71 19.17 -24.51
C PRO A 168 -22.34 20.33 -23.58
N ALA A 169 -21.72 21.38 -24.12
CA ALA A 169 -21.21 22.50 -23.32
C ALA A 169 -22.31 23.16 -22.43
N ALA A 170 -23.54 23.23 -22.92
CA ALA A 170 -24.68 23.74 -22.16
C ALA A 170 -24.99 22.90 -20.91
N VAL A 171 -24.76 21.58 -20.97
CA VAL A 171 -24.96 20.64 -19.86
C VAL A 171 -23.76 20.68 -18.92
N ALA A 172 -22.54 20.71 -19.47
CA ALA A 172 -21.32 20.86 -18.67
C ALA A 172 -21.33 22.15 -17.83
N ALA A 173 -21.90 23.24 -18.35
CA ALA A 173 -22.05 24.50 -17.61
C ALA A 173 -22.94 24.42 -16.35
N THR A 174 -23.72 23.34 -16.20
CA THR A 174 -24.54 23.12 -14.99
C THR A 174 -23.76 22.47 -13.85
N LEU A 175 -22.61 21.86 -14.15
CA LEU A 175 -21.71 21.30 -13.15
C LEU A 175 -21.02 22.46 -12.41
N ARG A 176 -21.12 22.47 -11.08
CA ARG A 176 -20.36 23.40 -10.25
C ARG A 176 -19.22 22.63 -9.62
N GLU A 177 -17.99 23.08 -9.87
CA GLU A 177 -16.83 22.53 -9.19
C GLU A 177 -16.95 22.77 -7.68
N PRO A 178 -16.68 21.75 -6.86
CA PRO A 178 -16.56 21.94 -5.42
C PRO A 178 -15.40 22.91 -5.15
N LYS A 179 -15.65 23.91 -4.29
CA LYS A 179 -14.65 24.89 -3.86
C LYS A 179 -13.78 24.36 -2.73
#